data_AF-A0A7C5K1C9-F1
#
_entry.id   AF-A0A7C5K1C9-F1
#
_cell.length_a   1.000
_cell.length_b   1.000
_cell.length_c   1.000
_cell.angle_alpha   90.00
_cell.angle_beta   90.00
_cell.angle_gamma   90.00
#
_symmetry.space_group_name_H-M   'P 1'
#
loop_
_entity.id
_entity.type
_entity.pdbx_description
1 polymer ?
#
loop_
_entity_poly.entity_id
_entity_poly.type
_entity_poly.pdbx_seq_one_letter_code
_entity_poly.pdbx_strand_id
1 'polypeptide(L)'
;MNGKIFFPVLVAISLLTLGCNNPGTTKTKTFVGGTNGVLINFAQEAPPAEVYDSCAGGNNQFDIVVELNNDGEYDVSKENALITITGIMPEDFGYSASMLSKNPPEDLMGKKVGQPSVPVQVEFPNLAYRGNVLGDRSFPIRAEICYTYQSTAIAQTCIRSDLKSTSQGSCTVEGSKPVDGSGAPIQVTSFVESVAGNDQVRYGITIEHKGNGNVFVPSSKCVDTYANRNRVYVNIVSRIPGLKCTGLRGGTDTSGYVTLNSEKGTGKAVISCIQKIPQPEQGGRIDYTSDLTVTMSYDYLSYKIQQLTVKKSC
;
A
#
# COMPACT_ATOMS: atom_id res chain seq x y z
N MET A 1 70.62 27.11 -21.11
CA MET A 1 70.25 26.98 -19.69
C MET A 1 69.00 27.82 -19.44
N ASN A 2 67.92 27.13 -19.04
CA ASN A 2 66.90 27.52 -18.07
C ASN A 2 66.10 28.80 -18.41
N GLY A 3 64.84 28.73 -18.84
CA GLY A 3 63.74 27.94 -18.29
C GLY A 3 62.89 28.86 -17.41
N LYS A 4 61.55 28.79 -17.57
CA LYS A 4 60.48 29.53 -16.87
C LYS A 4 59.89 30.68 -17.70
N ILE A 5 58.82 30.39 -18.45
CA ILE A 5 57.55 31.14 -18.62
C ILE A 5 56.68 30.22 -19.52
N PHE A 6 56.23 29.09 -18.98
CA PHE A 6 55.28 28.22 -19.69
C PHE A 6 54.21 27.62 -18.77
N PHE A 7 54.21 28.01 -17.49
CA PHE A 7 53.36 27.41 -16.46
C PHE A 7 52.11 28.21 -16.04
N PRO A 8 51.96 29.54 -16.26
CA PRO A 8 50.75 30.22 -15.83
C PRO A 8 49.60 30.18 -16.87
N VAL A 9 49.86 29.82 -18.12
CA VAL A 9 48.83 29.80 -19.18
C VAL A 9 48.08 28.46 -19.24
N LEU A 10 48.73 27.34 -18.88
CA LEU A 10 48.08 26.02 -18.90
C LEU A 10 47.11 25.79 -17.72
N VAL A 11 47.32 26.49 -16.60
CA VAL A 11 46.45 26.44 -15.42
C VAL A 11 45.20 27.31 -15.59
N ALA A 12 45.29 28.42 -16.35
CA ALA A 12 44.15 29.30 -16.60
C ALA A 12 43.09 28.71 -17.57
N ILE A 13 43.48 27.76 -18.43
CA ILE A 13 42.55 27.10 -19.38
C ILE A 13 41.86 25.88 -18.75
N SER A 14 42.41 25.31 -17.67
CA SER A 14 41.81 24.15 -16.97
C SER A 14 40.70 24.52 -15.98
N LEU A 15 40.40 25.82 -15.79
CA LEU A 15 39.37 26.30 -14.86
C LEU A 15 38.03 26.67 -15.53
N LEU A 16 37.88 26.49 -16.84
CA LEU A 16 36.65 26.81 -17.58
C LEU A 16 35.76 25.61 -17.91
N THR A 17 36.07 24.40 -17.43
CA THR A 17 35.24 23.19 -17.68
C THR A 17 34.33 22.78 -16.53
N LEU A 18 34.17 23.62 -15.50
CA LEU A 18 33.22 23.38 -14.42
C LEU A 18 31.78 23.72 -14.85
N GLY A 19 31.09 22.68 -15.32
CA GLY A 19 29.78 22.35 -14.78
C GLY A 19 28.59 23.13 -15.33
N CYS A 20 28.28 22.94 -16.61
CA CYS A 20 26.90 23.06 -17.07
C CYS A 20 26.12 21.84 -16.55
N ASN A 21 25.78 21.82 -15.26
CA ASN A 21 24.77 20.91 -14.73
C ASN A 21 23.43 21.42 -15.25
N ASN A 22 22.95 20.85 -16.36
CA ASN A 22 21.54 20.93 -16.69
C ASN A 22 20.77 20.53 -15.42
N PRO A 23 19.93 21.40 -14.84
CA PRO A 23 18.99 20.95 -13.84
C PRO A 23 18.12 19.94 -14.55
N GLY A 24 18.42 18.65 -14.35
CA GLY A 24 17.55 17.57 -14.77
C GLY A 24 16.19 17.94 -14.23
N THR A 25 15.25 18.17 -15.14
CA THR A 25 13.86 18.46 -14.83
C THR A 25 13.45 17.43 -13.80
N THR A 26 13.30 17.88 -12.55
CA THR A 26 12.86 17.04 -11.45
C THR A 26 11.51 16.51 -11.90
N LYS A 27 11.45 15.25 -12.36
CA LYS A 27 10.18 14.60 -12.67
C LYS A 27 9.36 14.73 -11.39
N THR A 28 8.32 15.55 -11.44
CA THR A 28 7.37 15.70 -10.35
C THR A 28 6.82 14.31 -10.09
N LYS A 29 7.17 13.71 -8.94
CA LYS A 29 6.68 12.38 -8.60
C LYS A 29 5.16 12.46 -8.44
N THR A 30 4.44 11.66 -9.21
CA THR A 30 2.97 11.55 -9.13
C THR A 30 2.52 10.98 -7.78
N PHE A 31 3.33 10.09 -7.20
CA PHE A 31 3.08 9.41 -5.93
C PHE A 31 4.30 9.50 -5.00
N VAL A 32 4.06 9.49 -3.70
CA VAL A 32 5.13 9.38 -2.67
C VAL A 32 5.80 8.00 -2.77
N GLY A 33 5.00 6.96 -3.02
CA GLY A 33 5.40 5.55 -3.07
C GLY A 33 5.47 4.89 -1.68
N GLY A 34 5.85 3.61 -1.67
CA GLY A 34 5.95 2.79 -0.46
C GLY A 34 5.00 1.58 -0.48
N THR A 35 5.28 0.59 0.35
CA THR A 35 4.53 -0.69 0.39
C THR A 35 3.64 -0.82 1.63
N ASN A 36 3.57 0.22 2.45
CA ASN A 36 2.81 0.23 3.69
C ASN A 36 1.44 0.86 3.49
N GLY A 37 0.49 0.46 4.34
CA GLY A 37 -0.78 1.15 4.52
C GLY A 37 -0.79 1.81 5.89
N VAL A 38 -1.80 1.52 6.72
CA VAL A 38 -1.79 1.95 8.12
C VAL A 38 -0.84 1.07 8.94
N LEU A 39 0.17 1.72 9.52
CA LEU A 39 1.06 1.15 10.52
C LEU A 39 0.40 1.25 11.89
N ILE A 40 0.56 0.20 12.69
CA ILE A 40 0.01 0.08 14.04
C ILE A 40 1.15 -0.19 15.02
N ASN A 41 1.21 0.60 16.09
CA ASN A 41 2.13 0.44 17.20
C ASN A 41 1.40 0.65 18.53
N PHE A 42 2.05 0.27 19.62
CA PHE A 42 1.64 0.71 20.96
C PHE A 42 2.42 1.99 21.29
N ALA A 43 1.77 2.92 21.97
CA ALA A 43 2.46 4.09 22.50
C ALA A 43 3.47 3.63 23.56
N GLN A 44 4.49 4.45 23.77
CA GLN A 44 5.51 4.16 24.77
C GLN A 44 4.86 3.94 26.14
N GLU A 45 5.19 2.83 26.80
CA GLU A 45 4.68 2.45 28.13
C GLU A 45 3.16 2.20 28.22
N ALA A 46 2.46 2.08 27.08
CA ALA A 46 1.02 1.80 27.03
C ALA A 46 0.68 0.72 25.98
N PRO A 47 0.71 -0.58 26.32
CA PRO A 47 0.66 -1.10 27.68
C PRO A 47 2.01 -1.02 28.42
N PRO A 48 2.00 -0.96 29.75
CA PRO A 48 3.21 -1.15 30.54
C PRO A 48 3.77 -2.56 30.32
N ALA A 49 5.08 -2.73 30.51
CA ALA A 49 5.69 -4.05 30.43
C ALA A 49 5.21 -4.99 31.55
N GLU A 50 4.84 -4.40 32.70
CA GLU A 50 4.49 -5.14 33.91
C GLU A 50 3.34 -4.44 34.66
N VAL A 51 2.43 -5.24 35.20
CA VAL A 51 1.37 -4.82 36.15
C VAL A 51 1.28 -5.85 37.28
N TYR A 52 0.52 -5.55 38.32
CA TYR A 52 0.35 -6.44 39.46
C TYR A 52 -1.06 -7.03 39.50
N ASP A 53 -1.18 -8.23 40.06
CA ASP A 53 -2.47 -8.86 40.30
C ASP A 53 -3.29 -8.18 41.41
N SER A 54 -4.53 -8.64 41.59
CA SER A 54 -5.51 -7.95 42.45
C SER A 54 -5.31 -8.17 43.96
N CYS A 55 -4.41 -9.06 44.37
CA CYS A 55 -4.27 -9.50 45.75
C CYS A 55 -3.87 -8.38 46.73
N ALA A 56 -3.06 -7.41 46.28
CA ALA A 56 -2.62 -6.31 47.14
C ALA A 56 -3.67 -5.21 47.42
N GLY A 57 -4.91 -5.34 46.93
CA GLY A 57 -5.96 -4.33 47.13
C GLY A 57 -5.67 -2.97 46.48
N GLY A 58 -4.63 -2.89 45.65
CA GLY A 58 -4.24 -1.70 44.89
C GLY A 58 -5.02 -1.57 43.59
N ASN A 59 -5.25 -0.33 43.17
CA ASN A 59 -5.82 -0.01 41.86
C ASN A 59 -4.72 -0.05 40.80
N ASN A 60 -4.35 -1.26 40.33
CA ASN A 60 -3.33 -1.47 39.28
C ASN A 60 -3.92 -1.24 37.89
N GLN A 61 -4.59 -0.10 37.72
CA GLN A 61 -5.15 0.31 36.43
C GLN A 61 -4.03 0.72 35.48
N PHE A 62 -4.19 0.33 34.22
CA PHE A 62 -3.31 0.72 33.13
C PHE A 62 -4.12 0.96 31.88
N ASP A 63 -3.50 1.68 30.95
CA ASP A 63 -4.11 2.01 29.67
C ASP A 63 -3.37 1.26 28.56
N ILE A 64 -4.13 0.91 27.51
CA ILE A 64 -3.56 0.51 26.22
C ILE A 64 -3.78 1.67 25.28
N VAL A 65 -2.70 2.21 24.71
CA VAL A 65 -2.77 3.28 23.72
C VAL A 65 -2.18 2.76 22.42
N VAL A 66 -3.00 2.71 21.39
CA VAL A 66 -2.60 2.25 20.06
C VAL A 66 -2.34 3.47 19.18
N GLU A 67 -1.14 3.54 18.60
CA GLU A 67 -0.76 4.57 17.64
C GLU A 67 -0.95 4.06 16.22
N LEU A 68 -1.71 4.81 15.43
CA LEU A 68 -2.00 4.54 14.04
C LEU A 68 -1.32 5.59 13.18
N ASN A 69 -0.52 5.16 12.22
CA ASN A 69 0.12 6.07 11.27
C ASN A 69 -0.15 5.58 9.84
N ASN A 70 -0.87 6.37 9.04
CA ASN A 70 -1.11 6.02 7.65
C ASN A 70 0.14 6.30 6.81
N ASP A 71 0.91 5.24 6.54
CA ASP A 71 2.19 5.32 5.85
C ASP A 71 2.04 5.24 4.32
N GLY A 72 0.81 4.99 3.83
CA GLY A 72 0.45 5.01 2.42
C GLY A 72 -0.26 6.30 2.00
N GLU A 73 -0.83 6.34 0.80
CA GLU A 73 -1.34 7.58 0.16
C GLU A 73 -2.87 7.68 0.08
N TYR A 74 -3.61 6.68 0.54
CA TYR A 74 -5.08 6.71 0.54
C TYR A 74 -5.61 7.11 1.92
N ASP A 75 -6.47 8.12 1.96
CA ASP A 75 -7.13 8.56 3.19
C ASP A 75 -8.11 7.47 3.68
N VAL A 76 -7.97 7.06 4.94
CA VAL A 76 -8.85 6.05 5.55
C VAL A 76 -9.84 6.74 6.47
N SER A 77 -11.13 6.67 6.13
CA SER A 77 -12.16 7.18 7.02
C SER A 77 -12.22 6.37 8.31
N LYS A 78 -12.41 7.06 9.44
CA LYS A 78 -12.57 6.44 10.75
C LYS A 78 -13.71 5.43 10.82
N GLU A 79 -14.78 5.65 10.06
CA GLU A 79 -15.93 4.73 10.02
C GLU A 79 -15.61 3.42 9.29
N ASN A 80 -14.57 3.44 8.46
CA ASN A 80 -14.07 2.29 7.71
C ASN A 80 -12.84 1.65 8.36
N ALA A 81 -12.50 2.02 9.60
CA ALA A 81 -11.39 1.45 10.35
C ALA A 81 -11.87 0.98 11.73
N LEU A 82 -11.50 -0.25 12.11
CA LEU A 82 -11.83 -0.83 13.40
C LEU A 82 -10.56 -1.40 14.05
N ILE A 83 -10.28 -0.94 15.26
CA ILE A 83 -9.19 -1.42 16.11
C ILE A 83 -9.80 -2.41 17.08
N THR A 84 -9.18 -3.58 17.25
CA THR A 84 -9.57 -4.58 18.24
C THR A 84 -8.36 -5.06 19.04
N ILE A 85 -8.51 -5.10 20.36
CA ILE A 85 -7.53 -5.70 21.28
C ILE A 85 -7.89 -7.17 21.51
N THR A 86 -6.94 -8.06 21.22
CA THR A 86 -7.05 -9.51 21.42
C THR A 86 -5.85 -10.04 22.22
N GLY A 87 -5.85 -11.34 22.51
CA GLY A 87 -4.78 -12.01 23.28
C GLY A 87 -4.95 -11.96 24.79
N ILE A 88 -6.04 -11.34 25.27
CA ILE A 88 -6.50 -11.39 26.66
C ILE A 88 -7.98 -11.77 26.73
N MET A 89 -8.40 -12.31 27.86
CA MET A 89 -9.81 -12.49 28.18
C MET A 89 -10.34 -11.17 28.76
N PRO A 90 -11.32 -10.49 28.13
CA PRO A 90 -11.75 -9.15 28.55
C PRO A 90 -12.17 -9.08 30.03
N GLU A 91 -12.86 -10.12 30.50
CA GLU A 91 -13.43 -10.20 31.85
C GLU A 91 -12.33 -10.21 32.93
N ASP A 92 -11.19 -10.86 32.65
CA ASP A 92 -10.02 -10.88 33.51
C ASP A 92 -9.42 -9.48 33.71
N PHE A 93 -9.65 -8.56 32.75
CA PHE A 93 -9.13 -7.18 32.78
C PHE A 93 -10.22 -6.14 33.08
N GLY A 94 -11.40 -6.60 33.52
CA GLY A 94 -12.52 -5.75 33.89
C GLY A 94 -13.25 -5.10 32.74
N TYR A 95 -13.09 -5.65 31.55
CA TYR A 95 -13.68 -5.19 30.31
C TYR A 95 -14.73 -6.20 29.81
N SER A 96 -15.53 -5.75 28.85
CA SER A 96 -16.34 -6.64 28.00
C SER A 96 -15.73 -6.66 26.60
N ALA A 97 -16.01 -7.70 25.82
CA ALA A 97 -15.47 -7.84 24.47
C ALA A 97 -15.73 -6.59 23.58
N SER A 98 -16.89 -5.95 23.69
CA SER A 98 -17.21 -4.75 22.90
C SER A 98 -16.39 -3.52 23.27
N MET A 99 -15.90 -3.42 24.51
CA MET A 99 -15.06 -2.30 24.96
C MET A 99 -13.64 -2.39 24.40
N LEU A 100 -13.22 -3.58 23.94
CA LEU A 100 -11.92 -3.83 23.30
C LEU A 100 -11.96 -3.62 21.78
N SER A 101 -13.07 -3.13 21.23
CA SER A 101 -13.20 -2.78 19.82
C SER A 101 -13.67 -1.34 19.66
N LYS A 102 -12.91 -0.51 18.93
CA LYS A 102 -13.21 0.91 18.72
C LYS A 102 -12.77 1.37 17.33
N ASN A 103 -13.52 2.29 16.75
CA ASN A 103 -13.08 3.08 15.61
C ASN A 103 -12.06 4.14 16.10
N PRO A 104 -11.14 4.62 15.25
CA PRO A 104 -10.30 5.74 15.61
C PRO A 104 -11.13 7.03 15.80
N PRO A 105 -10.66 8.01 16.58
CA PRO A 105 -11.40 9.24 16.82
C PRO A 105 -11.53 10.13 15.58
N GLU A 106 -10.57 10.04 14.66
CA GLU A 106 -10.45 10.84 13.45
C GLU A 106 -9.99 10.01 12.24
N ASP A 107 -10.13 10.59 11.05
CA ASP A 107 -9.71 9.96 9.80
C ASP A 107 -8.17 9.84 9.72
N LEU A 108 -7.67 8.73 9.16
CA LEU A 108 -6.24 8.50 8.99
C LEU A 108 -5.80 9.05 7.64
N MET A 109 -5.30 10.28 7.64
CA MET A 109 -4.86 10.98 6.43
C MET A 109 -3.62 10.32 5.81
N GLY A 110 -3.72 9.97 4.52
CA GLY A 110 -2.61 9.45 3.74
C GLY A 110 -1.53 10.49 3.49
N LYS A 111 -0.31 10.00 3.26
CA LYS A 111 0.83 10.85 2.89
C LYS A 111 0.59 11.57 1.58
N LYS A 112 1.11 12.80 1.52
CA LYS A 112 1.14 13.59 0.29
C LYS A 112 2.57 14.09 0.07
N VAL A 113 2.90 14.41 -1.17
CA VAL A 113 4.23 14.93 -1.51
C VAL A 113 4.49 16.20 -0.69
N GLY A 114 5.54 16.19 0.13
CA GLY A 114 5.90 17.31 1.00
C GLY A 114 5.09 17.44 2.29
N GLN A 115 4.16 16.52 2.57
CA GLN A 115 3.35 16.52 3.79
C GLN A 115 3.37 15.13 4.45
N PRO A 116 4.02 14.98 5.62
CA PRO A 116 4.00 13.72 6.36
C PRO A 116 2.60 13.43 6.90
N SER A 117 2.34 12.15 7.16
CA SER A 117 1.15 11.69 7.87
C SER A 117 1.22 12.08 9.35
N VAL A 118 0.06 12.35 9.95
CA VAL A 118 -0.07 12.64 11.39
C VAL A 118 -0.54 11.38 12.09
N PRO A 119 0.16 10.88 13.13
CA PRO A 119 -0.29 9.74 13.90
C PRO A 119 -1.58 10.04 14.67
N VAL A 120 -2.46 9.04 14.77
CA VAL A 120 -3.71 9.08 15.51
C VAL A 120 -3.65 8.06 16.64
N GLN A 121 -4.05 8.47 17.85
CA GLN A 121 -4.04 7.59 19.03
C GLN A 121 -5.44 7.07 19.34
N VAL A 122 -5.53 5.80 19.71
CA VAL A 122 -6.76 5.13 20.15
C VAL A 122 -6.54 4.54 21.53
N GLU A 123 -7.29 5.06 22.51
CA GLU A 123 -7.10 4.72 23.92
C GLU A 123 -8.14 3.71 24.43
N PHE A 124 -7.66 2.76 25.22
CA PHE A 124 -8.44 1.81 26.00
C PHE A 124 -8.04 1.99 27.47
N PRO A 125 -8.77 2.84 28.23
CA PRO A 125 -8.31 3.27 29.55
C PRO A 125 -8.82 2.40 30.70
N ASN A 126 -8.14 2.41 31.85
CA ASN A 126 -8.60 1.78 33.09
C ASN A 126 -8.76 0.24 33.03
N LEU A 127 -7.90 -0.47 32.28
CA LEU A 127 -7.81 -1.93 32.37
C LEU A 127 -7.16 -2.30 33.69
N ALA A 128 -7.63 -3.37 34.33
CA ALA A 128 -7.02 -3.87 35.57
C ALA A 128 -7.18 -5.38 35.66
N TYR A 129 -6.08 -6.11 35.90
CA TYR A 129 -6.15 -7.55 36.07
C TYR A 129 -6.86 -7.91 37.39
N ARG A 130 -7.99 -8.61 37.29
CA ARG A 130 -8.87 -8.98 38.41
C ARG A 130 -8.60 -10.37 38.98
N GLY A 131 -7.74 -11.15 38.34
CA GLY A 131 -7.34 -12.46 38.83
C GLY A 131 -6.27 -12.39 39.92
N ASN A 132 -5.92 -13.56 40.45
CA ASN A 132 -4.74 -13.79 41.28
C ASN A 132 -3.83 -14.76 40.54
N VAL A 133 -2.54 -14.46 40.48
CA VAL A 133 -1.57 -15.32 39.79
C VAL A 133 -0.71 -16.08 40.82
N LEU A 134 -0.47 -17.37 40.56
CA LEU A 134 0.40 -18.18 41.44
C LEU A 134 1.89 -17.81 41.31
N GLY A 135 2.25 -17.16 40.20
CA GLY A 135 3.54 -16.59 39.84
C GLY A 135 3.40 -15.73 38.59
N ASP A 136 4.48 -15.06 38.16
CA ASP A 136 4.44 -14.13 37.03
C ASP A 136 3.87 -14.78 35.76
N ARG A 137 2.92 -14.08 35.12
CA ARG A 137 2.22 -14.57 33.94
C ARG A 137 2.23 -13.52 32.83
N SER A 138 2.69 -13.90 31.64
CA SER A 138 2.70 -13.02 30.47
C SER A 138 1.46 -13.21 29.59
N PHE A 139 0.92 -12.11 29.11
CA PHE A 139 -0.20 -12.04 28.18
C PHE A 139 0.23 -11.31 26.89
N PRO A 140 -0.06 -11.88 25.70
CA PRO A 140 0.28 -11.27 24.43
C PRO A 140 -0.80 -10.25 24.04
N ILE A 141 -0.69 -9.01 24.51
CA ILE A 141 -1.59 -7.93 24.10
C ILE A 141 -1.41 -7.71 22.60
N ARG A 142 -2.45 -8.00 21.82
CA ARG A 142 -2.44 -7.86 20.38
C ARG A 142 -3.43 -6.79 19.96
N ALA A 143 -2.93 -5.70 19.38
CA ALA A 143 -3.76 -4.71 18.73
C ALA A 143 -3.85 -5.04 17.24
N GLU A 144 -5.07 -5.14 16.73
CA GLU A 144 -5.37 -5.39 15.32
C GLU A 144 -6.13 -4.19 14.77
N ILE A 145 -5.82 -3.78 13.54
CA ILE A 145 -6.62 -2.81 12.80
C ILE A 145 -7.09 -3.43 11.49
N CYS A 146 -8.40 -3.44 11.28
CA CYS A 146 -9.03 -3.73 10.01
C CYS A 146 -9.50 -2.43 9.37
N TYR A 147 -9.16 -2.19 8.11
CA TYR A 147 -9.61 -0.99 7.40
C TYR A 147 -9.82 -1.18 5.90
N THR A 148 -10.78 -0.45 5.34
CA THR A 148 -10.96 -0.37 3.88
C THR A 148 -9.88 0.49 3.27
N TYR A 149 -9.24 0.02 2.20
CA TYR A 149 -8.15 0.72 1.53
C TYR A 149 -8.29 0.67 0.02
N GLN A 150 -7.70 1.66 -0.64
CA GLN A 150 -7.60 1.71 -2.09
C GLN A 150 -6.16 2.02 -2.50
N SER A 151 -5.74 1.42 -3.60
CA SER A 151 -4.46 1.70 -4.25
C SER A 151 -4.68 2.00 -5.72
N THR A 152 -3.89 2.92 -6.24
CA THR A 152 -3.99 3.40 -7.62
C THR A 152 -2.64 3.25 -8.29
N ALA A 153 -2.64 2.71 -9.50
CA ALA A 153 -1.48 2.65 -10.36
C ALA A 153 -1.82 3.21 -11.75
N ILE A 154 -0.86 3.90 -12.36
CA ILE A 154 -0.98 4.50 -13.68
C ILE A 154 0.18 3.98 -14.53
N ALA A 155 -0.15 3.46 -15.70
CA ALA A 155 0.83 3.04 -16.69
C ALA A 155 0.61 3.83 -17.99
N GLN A 156 1.69 4.33 -18.57
CA GLN A 156 1.65 5.00 -19.86
C GLN A 156 1.76 3.96 -20.98
N THR A 157 0.70 3.84 -21.78
CA THR A 157 0.59 2.92 -22.92
C THR A 157 0.96 3.63 -24.23
N CYS A 158 1.40 2.86 -25.22
CA CYS A 158 1.83 3.39 -26.52
C CYS A 158 0.89 2.94 -27.63
N ILE A 159 0.19 3.89 -28.25
CA ILE A 159 -0.70 3.60 -29.37
C ILE A 159 -0.04 4.06 -30.66
N ARG A 160 0.05 3.14 -31.62
CA ARG A 160 0.55 3.43 -32.96
C ARG A 160 -0.48 3.10 -34.02
N SER A 161 -0.44 3.88 -35.09
CA SER A 161 -1.23 3.65 -36.30
C SER A 161 -0.88 2.32 -37.00
N ASP A 162 0.40 1.95 -36.99
CA ASP A 162 0.88 0.62 -37.40
C ASP A 162 1.60 -0.06 -36.23
N LEU A 163 0.90 -1.00 -35.60
CA LEU A 163 1.40 -1.76 -34.45
C LEU A 163 2.56 -2.70 -34.80
N LYS A 164 2.69 -3.10 -36.07
CA LYS A 164 3.72 -4.07 -36.52
C LYS A 164 4.95 -3.40 -37.11
N SER A 165 4.90 -2.09 -37.37
CA SER A 165 6.03 -1.37 -37.95
C SER A 165 7.23 -1.36 -37.01
N THR A 166 8.39 -1.76 -37.53
CA THR A 166 9.70 -1.64 -36.87
C THR A 166 10.34 -0.27 -37.07
N SER A 167 9.71 0.64 -37.83
CA SER A 167 10.20 2.01 -38.01
C SER A 167 10.14 2.80 -36.69
N GLN A 168 11.07 3.75 -36.49
CA GLN A 168 11.01 4.68 -35.35
C GLN A 168 9.65 5.38 -35.31
N GLY A 169 8.90 5.14 -34.22
CA GLY A 169 7.65 5.83 -33.90
C GLY A 169 7.81 6.75 -32.69
N SER A 170 6.75 7.43 -32.27
CA SER A 170 6.79 8.33 -31.10
C SER A 170 6.96 7.59 -29.77
N CYS A 171 6.63 6.30 -29.72
CA CYS A 171 6.82 5.42 -28.58
C CYS A 171 6.97 3.95 -29.03
N THR A 172 7.47 3.09 -28.14
CA THR A 172 7.59 1.65 -28.39
C THR A 172 6.35 0.94 -27.85
N VAL A 173 5.65 0.15 -28.67
CA VAL A 173 4.45 -0.60 -28.25
C VAL A 173 4.84 -1.77 -27.36
N GLU A 174 5.82 -2.58 -27.77
CA GLU A 174 6.18 -3.79 -27.03
C GLU A 174 7.05 -3.53 -25.79
N GLY A 175 6.94 -4.44 -24.81
CA GLY A 175 7.83 -4.51 -23.65
C GLY A 175 7.23 -3.96 -22.36
N SER A 176 8.05 -4.01 -21.30
CA SER A 176 7.68 -3.51 -19.96
C SER A 176 7.52 -1.99 -20.00
N LYS A 177 6.42 -1.49 -19.44
CA LYS A 177 6.19 -0.05 -19.24
C LYS A 177 6.44 0.33 -17.78
N PRO A 178 6.92 1.55 -17.52
CA PRO A 178 6.96 2.08 -16.18
C PRO A 178 5.54 2.18 -15.61
N VAL A 179 5.41 1.88 -14.32
CA VAL A 179 4.16 2.00 -13.58
C VAL A 179 4.41 2.93 -12.42
N ASP A 180 3.62 3.99 -12.33
CA ASP A 180 3.60 4.89 -11.18
C ASP A 180 2.46 4.44 -10.27
N GLY A 181 2.76 4.10 -9.02
CA GLY A 181 1.79 3.56 -8.06
C GLY A 181 1.78 4.31 -6.73
N SER A 182 0.60 4.47 -6.16
CA SER A 182 0.40 5.02 -4.82
C SER A 182 1.02 4.13 -3.75
N GLY A 183 1.52 4.73 -2.67
CA GLY A 183 1.96 4.05 -1.46
C GLY A 183 0.85 3.17 -0.87
N ALA A 184 1.02 1.85 -0.95
CA ALA A 184 0.02 0.88 -0.53
C ALA A 184 0.56 -0.56 -0.41
N PRO A 185 -0.11 -1.43 0.39
CA PRO A 185 0.22 -2.86 0.50
C PRO A 185 0.00 -3.69 -0.76
N ILE A 186 -1.01 -3.37 -1.57
CA ILE A 186 -1.28 -4.03 -2.85
C ILE A 186 -0.81 -3.11 -3.97
N GLN A 187 -0.01 -3.64 -4.89
CA GLN A 187 0.62 -2.85 -5.94
C GLN A 187 0.55 -3.55 -7.29
N VAL A 188 0.50 -2.74 -8.35
CA VAL A 188 0.83 -3.21 -9.70
C VAL A 188 2.36 -3.21 -9.81
N THR A 189 2.96 -4.39 -9.96
CA THR A 189 4.42 -4.55 -9.99
C THR A 189 4.99 -4.74 -11.39
N SER A 190 4.13 -5.08 -12.36
CA SER A 190 4.52 -5.20 -13.75
C SER A 190 3.36 -4.82 -14.66
N PHE A 191 3.70 -4.04 -15.68
CA PHE A 191 2.82 -3.74 -16.80
C PHE A 191 3.59 -4.02 -18.09
N VAL A 192 3.13 -4.99 -18.86
CA VAL A 192 3.75 -5.40 -20.13
C VAL A 192 2.78 -5.13 -21.26
N GLU A 193 3.26 -4.43 -22.27
CA GLU A 193 2.51 -4.16 -23.48
C GLU A 193 3.04 -5.03 -24.63
N SER A 194 2.13 -5.56 -25.45
CA SER A 194 2.46 -6.45 -26.56
C SER A 194 1.43 -6.33 -27.69
N VAL A 195 1.86 -6.59 -28.92
CA VAL A 195 0.95 -6.60 -30.07
C VAL A 195 0.13 -7.89 -30.06
N ALA A 196 -1.20 -7.78 -30.16
CA ALA A 196 -2.11 -8.92 -30.14
C ALA A 196 -2.86 -9.13 -31.46
N GLY A 197 -2.76 -8.19 -32.40
CA GLY A 197 -3.42 -8.23 -33.70
C GLY A 197 -3.01 -7.05 -34.58
N ASN A 198 -3.73 -6.82 -35.68
CA ASN A 198 -3.48 -5.65 -36.54
C ASN A 198 -3.96 -4.34 -35.91
N ASP A 199 -4.99 -4.40 -35.07
CA ASP A 199 -5.67 -3.28 -34.42
C ASP A 199 -5.85 -3.51 -32.91
N GLN A 200 -5.03 -4.39 -32.32
CA GLN A 200 -5.17 -4.81 -30.93
C GLN A 200 -3.83 -4.82 -30.21
N VAL A 201 -3.84 -4.24 -29.02
CA VAL A 201 -2.74 -4.28 -28.06
C VAL A 201 -3.17 -5.10 -26.85
N ARG A 202 -2.29 -5.96 -26.35
CA ARG A 202 -2.49 -6.70 -25.11
C ARG A 202 -1.65 -6.10 -23.99
N TYR A 203 -2.29 -5.89 -22.86
CA TYR A 203 -1.67 -5.50 -21.61
C TYR A 203 -1.66 -6.69 -20.65
N GLY A 204 -0.48 -7.03 -20.13
CA GLY A 204 -0.30 -7.94 -19.02
C GLY A 204 -0.03 -7.15 -17.75
N ILE A 205 -0.93 -7.25 -16.77
CA ILE A 205 -0.88 -6.48 -15.53
C ILE A 205 -0.67 -7.47 -14.37
N THR A 206 0.41 -7.31 -13.62
CA THR A 206 0.69 -8.13 -12.44
C THR A 206 0.39 -7.33 -11.19
N ILE A 207 -0.49 -7.86 -10.35
CA ILE A 207 -0.81 -7.34 -9.02
C ILE A 207 -0.14 -8.22 -7.99
N GLU A 208 0.53 -7.61 -7.02
CA GLU A 208 1.24 -8.29 -5.94
C GLU A 208 0.93 -7.64 -4.59
N HIS A 209 0.81 -8.49 -3.57
CA HIS A 209 0.77 -8.08 -2.18
C HIS A 209 2.20 -7.91 -1.65
N LYS A 210 2.58 -6.67 -1.36
CA LYS A 210 3.89 -6.25 -0.89
C LYS A 210 3.93 -5.87 0.60
N GLY A 211 2.77 -5.79 1.25
CA GLY A 211 2.67 -5.52 2.68
C GLY A 211 2.73 -6.80 3.54
N ASN A 212 2.79 -6.61 4.86
CA ASN A 212 2.94 -7.69 5.85
C ASN A 212 1.63 -8.12 6.54
N GLY A 213 0.52 -7.49 6.19
CA GLY A 213 -0.81 -7.75 6.76
C GLY A 213 -1.60 -8.74 5.90
N ASN A 214 -2.89 -8.91 6.21
CA ASN A 214 -3.78 -9.80 5.45
C ASN A 214 -4.76 -8.99 4.61
N VAL A 215 -5.11 -9.52 3.44
CA VAL A 215 -5.97 -8.86 2.46
C VAL A 215 -7.30 -9.59 2.40
N PHE A 216 -8.38 -8.84 2.39
CA PHE A 216 -9.74 -9.36 2.30
C PHE A 216 -10.55 -8.62 1.24
N VAL A 217 -11.64 -9.25 0.78
CA VAL A 217 -12.60 -8.56 -0.09
C VAL A 217 -13.10 -7.27 0.58
N PRO A 218 -13.33 -6.19 -0.19
CA PRO A 218 -13.88 -4.95 0.33
C PRO A 218 -15.16 -5.15 1.12
N SER A 219 -15.35 -4.37 2.17
CA SER A 219 -16.56 -4.37 3.01
C SER A 219 -16.83 -5.69 3.76
N SER A 220 -15.86 -6.60 3.80
CA SER A 220 -15.93 -7.80 4.63
C SER A 220 -15.60 -7.52 6.09
N LYS A 221 -15.08 -6.33 6.42
CA LYS A 221 -14.58 -5.96 7.75
C LYS A 221 -13.54 -6.97 8.24
N CYS A 222 -12.69 -7.44 7.32
CA CYS A 222 -11.68 -8.46 7.55
C CYS A 222 -12.21 -9.77 8.16
N VAL A 223 -13.49 -10.09 7.93
CA VAL A 223 -14.08 -11.34 8.41
C VAL A 223 -13.39 -12.50 7.73
N ASP A 224 -12.78 -13.34 8.57
CA ASP A 224 -11.79 -14.30 8.16
C ASP A 224 -12.39 -15.61 7.63
N THR A 225 -12.90 -15.56 6.39
CA THR A 225 -13.44 -16.73 5.68
C THR A 225 -12.64 -17.01 4.42
N TYR A 226 -12.65 -18.27 3.98
CA TYR A 226 -12.02 -18.68 2.72
C TYR A 226 -12.51 -17.85 1.52
N ALA A 227 -13.79 -17.45 1.53
CA ALA A 227 -14.38 -16.64 0.47
C ALA A 227 -13.84 -15.20 0.43
N ASN A 228 -13.35 -14.67 1.56
CA ASN A 228 -12.93 -13.29 1.70
C ASN A 228 -11.42 -13.11 1.56
N ARG A 229 -10.61 -14.09 1.97
CA ARG A 229 -9.14 -14.00 1.99
C ARG A 229 -8.53 -13.78 0.61
N ASN A 230 -7.44 -13.01 0.57
CA ASN A 230 -6.54 -12.84 -0.56
C ASN A 230 -7.25 -12.40 -1.85
N ARG A 231 -8.32 -11.62 -1.73
CA ARG A 231 -9.09 -11.16 -2.87
C ARG A 231 -9.16 -9.65 -2.90
N VAL A 232 -8.96 -9.10 -4.09
CA VAL A 232 -8.92 -7.65 -4.33
C VAL A 232 -9.92 -7.34 -5.43
N TYR A 233 -10.71 -6.29 -5.26
CA TYR A 233 -11.56 -5.78 -6.33
C TYR A 233 -10.74 -4.83 -7.19
N VAL A 234 -10.67 -5.08 -8.49
CA VAL A 234 -9.86 -4.32 -9.44
C VAL A 234 -10.79 -3.62 -10.42
N ASN A 235 -10.48 -2.36 -10.73
CA ASN A 235 -11.11 -1.59 -11.79
C ASN A 235 -10.03 -1.01 -12.70
N ILE A 236 -10.14 -1.26 -14.00
CA ILE A 236 -9.16 -0.86 -15.01
C ILE A 236 -9.83 0.11 -15.97
N VAL A 237 -9.28 1.32 -16.05
CA VAL A 237 -9.83 2.38 -16.89
C VAL A 237 -8.80 2.79 -17.94
N SER A 238 -9.18 2.67 -19.20
CA SER A 238 -8.44 3.17 -20.36
C SER A 238 -9.17 4.40 -20.91
N ARG A 239 -8.42 5.37 -21.45
CA ARG A 239 -9.00 6.50 -22.19
C ARG A 239 -9.49 6.11 -23.59
N ILE A 240 -9.29 4.85 -23.99
CA ILE A 240 -9.67 4.32 -25.30
C ILE A 240 -10.81 3.31 -25.09
N PRO A 241 -11.92 3.42 -25.83
CA PRO A 241 -13.05 2.50 -25.68
C PRO A 241 -12.70 1.08 -26.13
N GLY A 242 -13.42 0.09 -25.61
CA GLY A 242 -13.29 -1.31 -26.07
C GLY A 242 -12.18 -2.12 -25.39
N LEU A 243 -11.74 -1.70 -24.20
CA LEU A 243 -10.88 -2.52 -23.35
C LEU A 243 -11.65 -3.73 -22.82
N LYS A 244 -11.08 -4.93 -22.95
CA LYS A 244 -11.63 -6.16 -22.39
C LYS A 244 -10.57 -6.93 -21.63
N CYS A 245 -10.84 -7.24 -20.37
CA CYS A 245 -9.92 -7.89 -19.46
C CYS A 245 -10.37 -9.30 -19.10
N THR A 246 -9.40 -10.18 -18.91
CA THR A 246 -9.56 -11.57 -18.50
C THR A 246 -8.80 -11.78 -17.19
N GLY A 247 -9.28 -12.72 -16.36
CA GLY A 247 -8.76 -12.94 -15.01
C GLY A 247 -9.53 -12.21 -13.90
N LEU A 248 -10.54 -11.41 -14.26
CA LEU A 248 -11.49 -10.77 -13.35
C LEU A 248 -12.73 -11.65 -13.15
N ARG A 249 -13.27 -11.73 -11.93
CA ARG A 249 -14.48 -12.51 -11.60
C ARG A 249 -15.55 -11.65 -10.94
N GLY A 250 -16.81 -11.87 -11.27
CA GLY A 250 -17.96 -11.23 -10.60
C GLY A 250 -18.06 -9.72 -10.84
N GLY A 251 -17.67 -9.24 -12.02
CA GLY A 251 -17.74 -7.83 -12.42
C GLY A 251 -17.99 -7.65 -13.92
N THR A 252 -17.41 -6.62 -14.51
CA THR A 252 -17.55 -6.24 -15.94
C THR A 252 -16.33 -6.64 -16.78
N ASP A 253 -16.33 -6.26 -18.06
CA ASP A 253 -15.17 -6.41 -18.96
C ASP A 253 -13.90 -5.73 -18.43
N THR A 254 -14.01 -4.77 -17.50
CA THR A 254 -12.86 -4.00 -16.99
C THR A 254 -12.79 -3.94 -15.46
N SER A 255 -13.70 -4.61 -14.76
CA SER A 255 -13.73 -4.62 -13.29
C SER A 255 -14.13 -5.97 -12.72
N GLY A 256 -13.65 -6.29 -11.52
CA GLY A 256 -14.02 -7.52 -10.83
C GLY A 256 -12.96 -7.97 -9.84
N TYR A 257 -13.19 -9.13 -9.23
CA TYR A 257 -12.30 -9.68 -8.24
C TYR A 257 -11.16 -10.48 -8.86
N VAL A 258 -9.96 -10.31 -8.31
CA VAL A 258 -8.82 -11.21 -8.50
C VAL A 258 -8.50 -11.91 -7.19
N THR A 259 -7.98 -13.14 -7.28
CA THR A 259 -7.45 -13.88 -6.12
C THR A 259 -5.93 -13.85 -6.22
N LEU A 260 -5.28 -13.36 -5.15
CA LEU A 260 -3.84 -13.30 -5.02
C LEU A 260 -3.34 -14.68 -4.58
N ASN A 261 -2.78 -15.43 -5.52
CA ASN A 261 -2.27 -16.78 -5.27
C ASN A 261 -0.94 -16.69 -4.52
N SER A 262 -0.87 -17.32 -3.35
CA SER A 262 0.30 -17.30 -2.48
C SER A 262 1.16 -18.56 -2.68
N GLU A 263 1.79 -18.73 -3.84
CA GLU A 263 2.71 -19.87 -4.03
C GLU A 263 4.07 -19.65 -3.30
N LYS A 264 4.43 -18.41 -2.96
CA LYS A 264 5.75 -18.06 -2.37
C LYS A 264 5.72 -16.88 -1.38
N GLY A 265 4.74 -16.84 -0.48
CA GLY A 265 4.69 -15.85 0.61
C GLY A 265 4.16 -14.46 0.24
N THR A 266 4.29 -14.01 -1.02
CA THR A 266 3.56 -12.84 -1.54
C THR A 266 2.46 -13.29 -2.50
N GLY A 267 1.22 -12.89 -2.24
CA GLY A 267 0.09 -13.19 -3.11
C GLY A 267 0.23 -12.46 -4.45
N LYS A 268 0.07 -13.17 -5.57
CA LYS A 268 0.17 -12.61 -6.93
C LYS A 268 -1.03 -12.96 -7.79
N ALA A 269 -1.44 -12.02 -8.65
CA ALA A 269 -2.41 -12.24 -9.70
C ALA A 269 -1.97 -11.57 -11.00
N VAL A 270 -2.31 -12.19 -12.13
CA VAL A 270 -2.06 -11.64 -13.47
C VAL A 270 -3.39 -11.42 -14.16
N ILE A 271 -3.59 -10.22 -14.68
CA ILE A 271 -4.74 -9.81 -15.48
C ILE A 271 -4.24 -9.59 -16.91
N SER A 272 -4.97 -10.08 -17.90
CA SER A 272 -4.68 -9.80 -19.30
C SER A 272 -5.82 -9.02 -19.93
N CYS A 273 -5.52 -7.83 -20.45
CA CYS A 273 -6.48 -6.99 -21.16
C CYS A 273 -6.11 -6.86 -22.63
N ILE A 274 -7.13 -6.82 -23.49
CA ILE A 274 -7.02 -6.53 -24.92
C ILE A 274 -7.71 -5.20 -25.16
N GLN A 275 -6.98 -4.27 -25.75
CA GLN A 275 -7.46 -2.95 -26.16
C GLN A 275 -7.56 -2.92 -27.67
N LYS A 276 -8.78 -2.70 -28.18
CA LYS A 276 -8.98 -2.39 -29.60
C LYS A 276 -8.58 -0.94 -29.86
N ILE A 277 -7.78 -0.73 -30.89
CA ILE A 277 -7.34 0.60 -31.33
C ILE A 277 -8.30 1.10 -32.41
N PRO A 278 -8.97 2.25 -32.20
CA PRO A 278 -9.79 2.86 -33.24
C PRO A 278 -8.95 3.15 -34.47
N GLN A 279 -9.37 2.64 -35.63
CA GLN A 279 -8.75 2.98 -36.90
C GLN A 279 -9.24 4.38 -37.34
N PRO A 280 -8.36 5.31 -37.71
CA PRO A 280 -8.75 6.63 -38.15
C PRO A 280 -9.51 6.54 -39.48
N GLU A 281 -10.72 7.09 -39.53
CA GLU A 281 -11.63 7.03 -40.70
C GLU A 281 -11.05 7.68 -41.98
N GLN A 282 -9.98 8.48 -41.87
CA GLN A 282 -9.37 9.23 -42.97
C GLN A 282 -7.86 8.99 -43.14
N GLY A 283 -7.33 7.83 -42.72
CA GLY A 283 -5.95 7.44 -43.05
C GLY A 283 -4.84 8.28 -42.39
N GLY A 284 -5.17 9.07 -41.36
CA GLY A 284 -4.19 9.83 -40.59
C GLY A 284 -3.34 8.93 -39.69
N ARG A 285 -2.02 9.06 -39.74
CA ARG A 285 -1.11 8.40 -38.80
C ARG A 285 -1.09 9.17 -37.48
N ILE A 286 -1.73 8.63 -36.45
CA ILE A 286 -1.62 9.16 -35.09
C ILE A 286 -0.93 8.14 -34.20
N ASP A 287 0.28 8.48 -33.76
CA ASP A 287 1.01 7.73 -32.76
C ASP A 287 1.04 8.58 -31.47
N TYR A 288 0.44 8.09 -30.40
CA TYR A 288 0.26 8.83 -29.15
C TYR A 288 0.42 7.93 -27.93
N THR A 289 0.62 8.56 -26.78
CA THR A 289 0.63 7.84 -25.50
C THR A 289 -0.69 8.09 -24.77
N SER A 290 -1.14 7.08 -24.03
CA SER A 290 -2.40 7.12 -23.28
C SER A 290 -2.23 6.48 -21.93
N ASP A 291 -2.86 7.05 -20.90
CA ASP A 291 -2.79 6.51 -19.55
C ASP A 291 -3.83 5.40 -19.36
N LEU A 292 -3.38 4.30 -18.76
CA LEU A 292 -4.24 3.25 -18.24
C LEU A 292 -4.14 3.26 -16.72
N THR A 293 -5.28 3.46 -16.06
CA THR A 293 -5.39 3.54 -14.61
C THR A 293 -5.91 2.22 -14.05
N VAL A 294 -5.24 1.67 -13.04
CA VAL A 294 -5.65 0.48 -12.30
C VAL A 294 -5.96 0.90 -10.87
N THR A 295 -7.20 0.73 -10.45
CA THR A 295 -7.63 0.96 -9.07
C THR A 295 -7.92 -0.38 -8.41
N MET A 296 -7.41 -0.57 -7.19
CA MET A 296 -7.53 -1.80 -6.43
C MET A 296 -8.09 -1.47 -5.05
N SER A 297 -9.25 -2.04 -4.72
CA SER A 297 -9.96 -1.85 -3.45
C SER A 297 -9.99 -3.16 -2.67
N TYR A 298 -9.77 -3.09 -1.36
CA TYR A 298 -9.71 -4.25 -0.45
C TYR A 298 -9.87 -3.80 1.01
N ASP A 299 -10.23 -4.73 1.88
CA ASP A 299 -10.05 -4.55 3.32
C ASP A 299 -8.68 -5.13 3.72
N TYR A 300 -8.01 -4.48 4.66
CA TYR A 300 -6.66 -4.84 5.08
C TYR A 300 -6.57 -4.96 6.60
N LEU A 301 -5.95 -6.05 7.06
CA LEU A 301 -5.73 -6.33 8.47
C LEU A 301 -4.24 -6.27 8.80
N SER A 302 -3.87 -5.35 9.69
CA SER A 302 -2.54 -5.25 10.28
C SER A 302 -2.61 -5.49 11.78
N TYR A 303 -1.53 -5.95 12.41
CA TYR A 303 -1.51 -6.12 13.86
C TYR A 303 -0.12 -5.88 14.47
N LYS A 304 -0.10 -5.57 15.76
CA LYS A 304 1.09 -5.50 16.61
C LYS A 304 0.85 -6.28 17.89
N ILE A 305 1.87 -6.98 18.37
CA ILE A 305 1.83 -7.72 19.64
C ILE A 305 2.86 -7.11 20.59
N GLN A 306 2.48 -6.94 21.85
CA GLN A 306 3.34 -6.57 22.96
C GLN A 306 3.03 -7.49 24.16
N GLN A 307 4.07 -7.88 24.88
CA GLN A 307 3.91 -8.72 26.08
C GLN A 307 3.63 -7.84 27.29
N LEU A 308 2.59 -8.20 28.05
CA LEU A 308 2.26 -7.64 29.35
C LEU A 308 2.48 -8.72 30.41
N THR A 309 3.32 -8.47 31.40
CA THR A 309 3.55 -9.41 32.50
C THR A 309 2.74 -9.00 33.71
N VAL A 310 1.85 -9.87 34.18
CA VAL A 310 1.18 -9.72 35.47
C VAL A 310 2.06 -10.37 36.53
N LYS A 311 2.60 -9.57 37.43
CA LYS A 311 3.39 -9.99 38.57
C LYS A 311 2.51 -10.31 39.76
N LYS A 312 2.97 -11.31 40.50
CA LYS A 312 2.40 -11.68 41.78
C LYS A 312 2.65 -10.58 42.81
N SER A 313 1.60 -10.02 43.41
CA SER A 313 1.73 -8.99 44.45
C SER A 313 1.66 -9.55 45.88
N CYS A 314 1.14 -10.77 46.03
CA CYS A 314 1.11 -11.60 47.23
C CYS A 314 1.28 -13.06 46.77
#